data_AF-A0A9W6PD66-F1
#
_entry.id   AF-A0A9W6PD66-F1
#
_cell.length_a   1.000
_cell.length_b   1.000
_cell.length_c   1.000
_cell.angle_alpha   90.00
_cell.angle_beta   90.00
_cell.angle_gamma   90.00
#
_symmetry.space_group_name_H-M   'P 1'
#
loop_
_entity.id
_entity.type
_entity.pdbx_description
1 polymer ?
#
loop_
_entity_poly.entity_id
_entity_poly.type
_entity_poly.pdbx_seq_one_letter_code
_entity_poly.pdbx_strand_id
1 'polypeptide(L)'
;MPGQRKRKRKQDEEHGRHTDAYAGWQWHPAGWFADRASLVAHVRLLTAHHPVDERQLRIDTPCTRTDAPVRSRLQVLLPPGSALGPDGTTVVAAPAQEAP
;
A
#
# COMPACT_ATOMS: atom_id res chain seq x y z
N MET A 1 6.02 -25.27 29.12
CA MET A 1 5.97 -25.27 27.63
C MET A 1 7.01 -24.30 27.05
N PRO A 2 8.18 -24.78 26.57
CA PRO A 2 9.31 -23.92 26.17
C PRO A 2 9.27 -23.40 24.71
N GLY A 3 8.32 -23.85 23.88
CA GLY A 3 8.33 -23.60 22.42
C GLY A 3 7.76 -22.25 21.96
N GLN A 4 6.92 -21.59 22.76
CA GLN A 4 6.21 -20.38 22.31
C GLN A 4 7.10 -19.14 22.19
N ARG A 5 8.08 -18.98 23.10
CA ARG A 5 8.99 -17.82 23.11
C ARG A 5 9.88 -17.74 21.87
N LYS A 6 10.35 -18.89 21.36
CA LYS A 6 11.19 -18.94 20.15
C LYS A 6 10.42 -18.56 18.88
N ARG A 7 9.13 -18.93 18.78
CA ARG A 7 8.27 -18.54 17.65
C ARG A 7 8.01 -17.04 17.63
N LYS A 8 7.71 -16.43 18.78
CA LYS A 8 7.47 -14.99 18.89
C LYS A 8 8.71 -14.16 18.52
N ARG A 9 9.89 -14.54 19.03
CA ARG A 9 11.14 -13.83 18.73
C ARG A 9 11.51 -13.84 17.24
N LYS A 10 11.26 -14.96 16.56
CA LYS A 10 11.52 -15.07 15.11
C LYS A 10 10.56 -14.20 14.30
N GLN A 11 9.28 -14.16 14.69
CA GLN A 11 8.29 -13.25 14.10
C GLN A 11 8.67 -11.78 14.31
N ASP A 12 9.10 -11.40 15.53
CA ASP A 12 9.49 -10.02 15.83
C ASP A 12 10.77 -9.59 15.08
N GLU A 13 11.76 -10.48 14.93
CA GLU A 13 12.96 -10.22 14.11
C GLU A 13 12.64 -10.10 12.61
N GLU A 14 11.77 -10.96 12.09
CA GLU A 14 11.30 -10.85 10.70
C GLU A 14 10.50 -9.55 10.50
N HIS A 15 9.70 -9.14 11.48
CA HIS A 15 8.98 -7.87 11.46
C HIS A 15 9.93 -6.66 11.49
N GLY A 16 10.94 -6.69 12.38
CA GLY A 16 11.92 -5.62 12.54
C GLY A 16 12.75 -5.37 11.29
N ARG A 17 13.28 -6.45 10.67
CA ARG A 17 14.00 -6.34 9.39
C ARG A 17 13.13 -5.81 8.25
N HIS A 18 11.82 -6.04 8.33
CA HIS A 18 10.87 -5.59 7.33
C HIS A 18 10.58 -4.09 7.42
N THR A 19 10.52 -3.54 8.64
CA THR A 19 10.32 -2.10 8.85
C THR A 19 11.50 -1.29 8.31
N ASP A 20 12.73 -1.80 8.45
CA ASP A 20 13.93 -1.14 7.91
C ASP A 20 13.98 -1.16 6.38
N ALA A 21 13.49 -2.23 5.72
CA ALA A 21 13.52 -2.35 4.26
C ALA A 21 12.69 -1.27 3.55
N TYR A 22 11.64 -0.78 4.21
CA TYR A 22 10.75 0.27 3.69
C TYR A 22 10.92 1.60 4.44
N ALA A 23 12.04 1.79 5.14
CA ALA A 23 12.34 3.04 5.82
C ALA A 23 12.32 4.20 4.80
N GLY A 24 11.47 5.21 5.07
CA GLY A 24 11.30 6.38 4.21
C GLY A 24 10.32 6.20 3.05
N TRP A 25 9.75 5.01 2.84
CA TRP A 25 8.69 4.78 1.85
C TRP A 25 7.37 5.36 2.35
N GLN A 26 6.52 5.80 1.43
CA GLN A 26 5.27 6.49 1.75
C GLN A 26 4.08 5.80 1.08
N TRP A 27 2.93 5.86 1.75
CA TRP A 27 1.68 5.34 1.22
C TRP A 27 1.01 6.38 0.33
N HIS A 28 0.83 6.05 -0.95
CA HIS A 28 0.20 6.90 -1.94
C HIS A 28 -1.18 6.34 -2.34
N PRO A 29 -2.22 7.19 -2.45
CA PRO A 29 -3.53 6.72 -2.88
C PRO A 29 -3.54 6.35 -4.36
N ALA A 30 -3.96 5.14 -4.68
CA ALA A 30 -4.18 4.68 -6.06
C ALA A 30 -5.62 4.91 -6.53
N GLY A 31 -6.60 4.99 -5.61
CA GLY A 31 -7.98 5.29 -5.96
C GLY A 31 -9.01 4.82 -4.93
N TRP A 32 -10.29 5.06 -5.27
CA TRP A 32 -11.45 4.61 -4.51
C TRP A 32 -12.29 3.63 -5.34
N PHE A 33 -12.69 2.53 -4.74
CA PHE A 33 -13.39 1.43 -5.41
C PHE A 33 -14.67 1.10 -4.65
N ALA A 34 -15.79 1.04 -5.36
CA ALA A 34 -17.09 0.69 -4.78
C ALA A 34 -17.30 -0.82 -4.64
N ASP A 35 -16.58 -1.62 -5.42
CA ASP A 35 -16.72 -3.07 -5.46
C ASP A 35 -15.37 -3.77 -5.62
N ARG A 36 -15.35 -5.05 -5.25
CA ARG A 36 -14.15 -5.90 -5.27
C ARG A 36 -13.67 -6.19 -6.69
N ALA A 37 -14.54 -6.28 -7.69
CA ALA A 37 -14.14 -6.60 -9.05
C ALA A 37 -13.35 -5.44 -9.67
N SER A 38 -13.83 -4.21 -9.50
CA SER A 38 -13.12 -2.99 -9.91
C SER A 38 -11.76 -2.85 -9.21
N LEU A 39 -11.71 -3.13 -7.90
CA LEU A 39 -10.45 -3.11 -7.15
C LEU A 39 -9.46 -4.14 -7.70
N VAL A 40 -9.89 -5.37 -7.95
CA VAL A 40 -9.03 -6.45 -8.47
C VAL A 40 -8.53 -6.12 -9.88
N ALA A 41 -9.39 -5.55 -10.74
CA ALA A 41 -8.99 -5.11 -12.07
C ALA A 41 -7.91 -4.02 -11.99
N HIS A 42 -8.07 -3.05 -11.08
CA HIS A 42 -7.09 -1.98 -10.87
C HIS A 42 -5.76 -2.51 -10.34
N VAL A 43 -5.79 -3.41 -9.36
CA VAL A 43 -4.57 -4.05 -8.85
C VAL A 43 -3.84 -4.80 -9.96
N ARG A 44 -4.55 -5.53 -10.82
CA ARG A 44 -3.93 -6.23 -11.96
C ARG A 44 -3.23 -5.27 -12.94
N LEU A 45 -3.87 -4.14 -13.25
CA LEU A 45 -3.28 -3.11 -14.10
C LEU A 45 -2.05 -2.48 -13.45
N LEU A 46 -2.17 -2.14 -12.16
CA LEU A 46 -1.05 -1.62 -11.38
C LEU A 46 0.14 -2.59 -11.40
N THR A 47 -0.08 -3.89 -11.12
CA THR A 47 0.98 -4.90 -11.14
C THR A 47 1.60 -5.08 -12.54
N ALA A 48 0.83 -4.86 -13.62
CA ALA A 48 1.35 -4.91 -14.98
C ALA A 48 2.28 -3.73 -15.31
N HIS A 49 2.01 -2.54 -14.77
CA HIS A 49 2.85 -1.35 -14.98
C HIS A 49 4.00 -1.24 -13.98
N HIS A 50 3.77 -1.66 -12.74
CA HIS A 50 4.73 -1.65 -11.65
C HIS A 50 4.56 -2.91 -10.81
N PRO A 51 5.49 -3.88 -10.87
CA PRO A 51 5.39 -5.11 -10.11
C PRO A 51 5.51 -4.80 -8.61
N VAL A 52 4.34 -4.66 -7.98
CA VAL A 52 4.19 -4.42 -6.53
C VAL A 52 3.89 -5.72 -5.81
N ASP A 53 4.52 -5.89 -4.65
CA ASP A 53 4.22 -7.00 -3.75
C ASP A 53 2.94 -6.73 -2.94
N GLU A 54 2.30 -7.79 -2.45
CA GLU A 54 1.13 -7.68 -1.56
C GLU A 54 1.40 -6.81 -0.31
N ARG A 55 2.66 -6.77 0.14
CA ARG A 55 3.10 -5.96 1.30
C ARG A 55 3.19 -4.47 0.99
N GLN A 56 3.24 -4.12 -0.29
CA GLN A 56 3.22 -2.75 -0.78
C GLN A 56 1.80 -2.30 -1.15
N LEU A 57 0.80 -3.15 -0.95
CA LEU A 57 -0.60 -2.82 -1.19
C LEU A 57 -1.36 -2.75 0.13
N ARG A 58 -2.18 -1.72 0.28
CA ARG A 58 -3.03 -1.52 1.45
C ARG A 58 -4.42 -1.12 1.01
N ILE A 59 -5.43 -1.77 1.58
CA ILE A 59 -6.85 -1.46 1.34
C ILE A 59 -7.40 -0.88 2.63
N ASP A 60 -7.67 0.42 2.65
CA ASP A 60 -8.34 1.08 3.75
C ASP A 60 -9.83 1.17 3.46
N THR A 61 -10.67 0.69 4.37
CA THR A 61 -12.12 0.90 4.30
C THR A 61 -12.49 1.92 5.37
N PRO A 62 -12.93 3.14 4.99
CA PRO A 62 -13.31 4.13 5.98
C PRO A 62 -14.51 3.61 6.75
N CYS A 63 -14.39 3.57 8.08
CA CYS A 63 -15.46 3.19 9.00
C CYS A 63 -16.47 4.34 9.13
N THR A 64 -17.07 4.79 8.03
CA THR A 64 -18.09 5.84 8.08
C THR A 64 -19.45 5.20 8.26
N ARG A 65 -20.11 5.56 9.37
CA ARG A 65 -21.51 5.19 9.66
C ARG A 65 -22.43 6.05 8.80
N THR A 66 -22.48 5.77 7.50
CA THR A 66 -23.21 6.57 6.51
C THR A 66 -23.96 5.63 5.56
N ASP A 67 -25.16 6.01 5.13
CA ASP A 67 -26.01 5.24 4.19
C ASP A 67 -25.43 5.14 2.76
N ALA A 68 -24.20 5.63 2.54
CA ALA A 68 -23.52 5.54 1.26
C ALA A 68 -22.91 4.14 1.07
N PRO A 69 -22.78 3.66 -0.19
CA PRO A 69 -22.09 2.41 -0.46
C PRO A 69 -20.64 2.48 0.04
N VAL A 70 -20.23 1.45 0.79
CA VAL A 70 -18.89 1.31 1.34
C VAL A 70 -17.88 1.35 0.19
N ARG A 71 -16.99 2.35 0.18
CA ARG A 71 -15.91 2.44 -0.80
C ARG A 71 -14.60 2.07 -0.13
N SER A 72 -13.85 1.16 -0.73
CA SER A 72 -12.50 0.83 -0.31
C SER A 72 -11.50 1.75 -1.01
N ARG A 73 -10.55 2.28 -0.25
CA ARG A 73 -9.41 3.06 -0.76
C ARG A 73 -8.22 2.13 -0.94
N LEU A 74 -7.66 2.08 -2.15
CA LEU A 74 -6.40 1.41 -2.41
C LEU A 74 -5.24 2.40 -2.20
N GLN A 75 -4.22 1.96 -1.48
CA GLN A 75 -2.96 2.65 -1.29
C GLN A 75 -1.81 1.75 -1.70
N VAL A 76 -0.76 2.35 -2.24
CA VAL A 76 0.45 1.68 -2.67
C VAL A 76 1.64 2.29 -1.94
N LEU A 77 2.52 1.45 -1.42
CA LEU A 77 3.75 1.87 -0.77
C LEU A 77 4.81 2.11 -1.85
N LEU A 78 5.28 3.35 -1.96
CA LEU A 78 6.29 3.73 -2.95
C LEU A 78 7.55 4.28 -2.27
N PRO A 79 8.72 4.12 -2.91
CA PRO A 79 9.95 4.70 -2.41
C PRO A 79 9.89 6.24 -2.46
N PRO A 80 10.69 6.93 -1.63
CA PRO A 80 10.76 8.38 -1.64
C PRO A 80 11.14 8.89 -3.03
N GLY A 81 10.54 10.02 -3.44
CA GLY A 81 10.75 10.59 -4.77
C GLY A 81 9.96 9.88 -5.88
N SER A 82 9.04 8.98 -5.54
CA SER A 82 8.07 8.40 -6.46
C SER A 82 6.64 8.83 -6.12
N ALA A 83 5.79 8.93 -7.13
CA ALA A 83 4.38 9.24 -6.99
C ALA A 83 3.57 8.34 -7.92
N LEU A 84 2.30 8.11 -7.57
CA LEU A 84 1.34 7.58 -8.51
C LEU A 84 0.93 8.68 -9.50
N GLY A 85 0.97 8.34 -10.78
CA GLY A 85 0.45 9.17 -11.85
C GLY A 85 -1.05 9.41 -11.70
N PRO A 86 -1.63 10.32 -12.51
CA PRO A 86 -3.03 10.72 -12.39
C PRO A 86 -4.01 9.55 -12.56
N ASP A 87 -3.61 8.54 -13.32
CA ASP A 87 -4.42 7.35 -13.59
C ASP A 87 -4.41 6.33 -12.44
N GLY A 88 -3.57 6.53 -11.42
CA GLY A 88 -3.49 5.64 -10.26
C GLY A 88 -2.90 4.26 -10.54
N THR A 89 -2.32 4.04 -11.72
CA THR A 89 -1.69 2.76 -12.15
C THR A 89 -0.23 2.88 -12.53
N THR A 90 0.24 4.09 -12.87
CA THR A 90 1.62 4.33 -13.31
C THR A 90 2.41 4.95 -12.17
N VAL A 91 3.63 4.47 -11.92
CA VAL A 91 4.56 5.13 -10.99
C VAL A 91 5.44 6.07 -11.77
N VAL A 92 5.45 7.34 -11.37
CA VAL A 92 6.27 8.41 -11.94
C VAL A 92 7.20 8.97 -10.88
N ALA A 93 8.30 9.61 -11.31
CA ALA A 93 9.11 10.40 -10.39
C ALA A 93 8.22 11.50 -9.77
N ALA A 94 8.20 11.59 -8.44
CA ALA A 94 7.50 12.66 -7.76
C ALA A 94 8.10 13.99 -8.22
N PRO A 95 7.28 15.00 -8.58
CA PRO A 95 7.81 16.32 -8.87
C PRO A 95 8.60 16.78 -7.64
N ALA A 96 9.83 17.23 -7.85
CA ALA A 96 10.64 17.82 -6.78
C ALA A 96 9.79 18.90 -6.13
N GLN A 97 9.35 18.67 -4.88
CA GLN A 97 8.66 19.71 -4.14
C GLN A 97 9.71 20.79 -3.87
N GLU A 98 9.69 21.84 -4.69
CA GLU A 98 10.31 23.12 -4.35
C GLU A 98 9.70 23.54 -3.01
N ALA A 99 10.50 23.41 -1.94
CA ALA A 99 10.13 23.88 -0.63
C ALA A 99 10.02 25.42 -0.67
N PRO A 100 8.97 26.02 -0.07
CA PRO A 100 8.81 27.46 0.03
C PRO A 100 9.85 28.12 0.96
#